data_AF-A0A7C2A3Q8-F1
#
_entry.id   AF-A0A7C2A3Q8-F1
#
_cell.length_a   1.000
_cell.length_b   1.000
_cell.length_c   1.000
_cell.angle_alpha   90.00
_cell.angle_beta   90.00
_cell.angle_gamma   90.00
#
_symmetry.space_group_name_H-M   'P 1'
#
loop_
_entity.id
_entity.type
_entity.pdbx_description
1 polymer ?
#
loop_
_entity_poly.entity_id
_entity_poly.type
_entity_poly.pdbx_seq_one_letter_code
_entity_poly.pdbx_strand_id
1 'polypeptide(L)'
;MRIVFSEREIESVKRKKCEIKDIKNKSLAVDGYNVLITTESVLENKAFLCFDGVIRDTRGIFKKYKFTERSNEALEKIFLLFRKYPPKEALFFFDVQISKSGELCSLIRENLEKYNLRGDAKTVKNVDYTLKKLQMLTATNDSAIIKYLENFVDIPKWIWERMKLVTNSQR
;
A
#
# COMPACT_ATOMS: atom_id res chain seq x y z
N MET A 1 -2.87 -13.75 16.52
CA MET A 1 -1.80 -12.84 16.98
C MET A 1 -2.46 -11.59 17.54
N ARG A 2 -2.42 -11.35 18.85
CA ARG A 2 -2.91 -10.09 19.44
C ARG A 2 -1.75 -9.10 19.41
N ILE A 3 -1.77 -8.17 18.45
CA ILE A 3 -0.87 -7.02 18.50
C ILE A 3 -1.52 -6.04 19.46
N VAL A 4 -1.03 -6.01 20.70
CA VAL A 4 -1.48 -5.04 21.71
C VAL A 4 -0.70 -3.75 21.47
N PHE A 5 -1.28 -2.83 20.72
CA PHE A 5 -0.74 -1.48 20.59
C PHE A 5 -1.14 -0.68 21.84
N SER A 6 -0.18 0.04 22.42
CA SER A 6 -0.47 1.03 23.44
C SER A 6 -1.30 2.18 22.87
N GLU A 7 -2.07 2.87 23.72
CA GLU A 7 -2.83 4.06 23.30
C GLU A 7 -1.92 5.12 22.65
N ARG A 8 -0.69 5.25 23.15
CA ARG A 8 0.32 6.17 22.58
C ARG A 8 0.71 5.79 21.15
N GLU A 9 0.84 4.49 20.86
CA GLU A 9 1.13 4.01 19.51
C GLU A 9 -0.06 4.24 18.57
N ILE A 10 -1.28 3.92 19.01
CA ILE A 10 -2.52 4.16 18.26
C ILE A 10 -2.63 5.65 17.89
N GLU A 11 -2.44 6.53 18.87
CA GLU A 11 -2.54 7.97 18.64
C GLU A 11 -1.42 8.49 17.74
N SER A 12 -0.20 7.96 17.89
CA SER A 12 0.89 8.29 16.98
C SER A 12 0.61 7.88 15.55
N VAL A 13 -0.01 6.72 15.31
CA VAL A 13 -0.39 6.27 13.96
C VAL A 13 -1.43 7.21 13.39
N LYS A 14 -2.48 7.54 14.15
CA LYS A 14 -3.55 8.45 13.70
C LYS A 14 -3.00 9.82 13.28
N ARG A 15 -2.09 10.40 14.07
CA ARG A 15 -1.48 11.70 13.75
C ARG A 15 -0.63 11.71 12.48
N LYS A 16 0.07 10.59 12.20
CA LYS A 16 0.95 10.44 11.03
C LYS A 16 0.19 10.11 9.74
N LYS A 17 -1.09 9.74 9.86
CA LYS A 17 -1.90 9.29 8.72
C LYS A 17 -2.40 10.49 7.93
N CYS A 18 -1.97 10.62 6.69
CA CYS A 18 -2.49 11.59 5.75
C CYS A 18 -3.75 11.08 5.04
N GLU A 19 -4.49 11.99 4.44
CA GLU A 19 -5.59 11.63 3.56
C GLU A 19 -5.08 11.19 2.18
N ILE A 20 -5.85 10.38 1.48
CA ILE A 20 -5.47 9.88 0.15
C ILE A 20 -5.37 10.99 -0.89
N LYS A 21 -6.16 12.07 -0.73
CA LYS A 21 -6.07 13.24 -1.59
C LYS A 21 -4.71 13.94 -1.50
N ASP A 22 -4.00 13.77 -0.38
CA ASP A 22 -2.70 14.40 -0.13
C ASP A 22 -1.57 13.77 -0.95
N ILE A 23 -1.82 12.64 -1.61
CA ILE A 23 -0.91 12.04 -2.59
C ILE A 23 -0.71 12.99 -3.78
N LYS A 24 -1.75 13.75 -4.15
CA LYS A 24 -1.75 14.57 -5.36
C LYS A 24 -0.56 15.55 -5.35
N ASN A 25 0.23 15.54 -6.43
CA ASN A 25 1.41 16.38 -6.62
C ASN A 25 2.54 16.20 -5.57
N LYS A 26 2.52 15.15 -4.76
CA LYS A 26 3.63 14.78 -3.86
C LYS A 26 4.39 13.57 -4.40
N SER A 27 5.69 13.48 -4.10
CA SER A 27 6.45 12.28 -4.37
C SER A 27 6.06 11.20 -3.36
N LEU A 28 5.62 10.04 -3.83
CA LEU A 28 5.06 8.95 -3.03
C LEU A 28 5.99 7.75 -3.10
N ALA A 29 6.45 7.27 -1.94
CA ALA A 29 7.04 5.94 -1.82
C ALA A 29 5.93 4.91 -1.60
N VAL A 30 6.02 3.73 -2.23
CA VAL A 30 5.03 2.66 -2.07
C VAL A 30 5.73 1.40 -1.57
N ASP A 31 5.27 0.92 -0.42
CA ASP A 31 5.66 -0.38 0.13
C ASP A 31 4.93 -1.49 -0.66
N GLY A 32 5.59 -1.95 -1.72
CA GLY A 32 4.94 -2.62 -2.84
C GLY A 32 4.16 -3.87 -2.44
N TYR A 33 4.80 -4.79 -1.69
CA TYR A 33 4.14 -6.03 -1.28
C TYR A 33 3.06 -5.81 -0.24
N ASN A 34 3.30 -4.98 0.78
CA ASN A 34 2.31 -4.71 1.82
C ASN A 34 1.05 -4.08 1.21
N VAL A 35 1.21 -3.03 0.39
CA VAL A 35 0.06 -2.38 -0.25
C VAL A 35 -0.68 -3.34 -1.18
N LEU A 36 0.04 -4.12 -1.99
CA LEU A 36 -0.56 -5.05 -2.95
C LEU A 36 -1.33 -6.18 -2.25
N ILE A 37 -0.69 -6.90 -1.32
CA ILE A 37 -1.27 -8.06 -0.63
C ILE A 37 -2.47 -7.65 0.24
N THR A 38 -2.39 -6.49 0.90
CA THR A 38 -3.51 -6.01 1.69
C THR A 38 -4.65 -5.51 0.80
N THR A 39 -4.35 -4.95 -0.38
CA THR A 39 -5.39 -4.64 -1.38
C THR A 39 -6.05 -5.92 -1.90
N GLU A 40 -5.29 -6.98 -2.21
CA GLU A 40 -5.87 -8.30 -2.53
C GLU A 40 -6.76 -8.82 -1.40
N SER A 41 -6.35 -8.63 -0.16
CA SER A 41 -7.14 -9.03 1.01
C SER A 41 -8.41 -8.23 1.19
N VAL A 42 -8.38 -6.92 0.93
CA VAL A 42 -9.57 -6.06 0.89
C VAL A 42 -10.53 -6.58 -0.17
N LEU A 43 -10.00 -6.83 -1.35
CA LEU A 43 -10.72 -7.35 -2.50
C LEU A 43 -11.36 -8.72 -2.20
N GLU A 44 -10.71 -9.57 -1.40
CA GLU A 44 -11.25 -10.87 -0.97
C GLU A 44 -12.14 -10.82 0.29
N ASN A 45 -12.43 -9.63 0.83
CA ASN A 45 -13.12 -9.46 2.12
C ASN A 45 -12.41 -10.15 3.32
N LYS A 46 -11.08 -10.29 3.23
CA LYS A 46 -10.22 -10.90 4.27
C LYS A 46 -9.37 -9.88 5.03
N ALA A 47 -9.54 -8.59 4.74
CA ALA A 47 -8.91 -7.50 5.48
C ALA A 47 -9.85 -6.95 6.57
N PHE A 48 -9.28 -6.36 7.61
CA PHE A 48 -9.99 -5.82 8.76
C PHE A 48 -9.45 -4.44 9.16
N LEU A 49 -10.32 -3.62 9.76
CA LEU A 49 -9.98 -2.30 10.27
C LEU A 49 -9.46 -2.41 11.70
N CYS A 50 -8.25 -1.91 11.94
CA CYS A 50 -7.63 -1.88 13.26
C CYS A 50 -8.04 -0.60 14.04
N PHE A 51 -7.82 -0.61 15.36
CA PHE A 51 -8.13 0.51 16.26
C PHE A 51 -7.33 1.80 15.97
N ASP A 52 -6.17 1.66 15.33
CA ASP A 52 -5.36 2.76 14.79
C ASP A 52 -5.94 3.35 13.49
N GLY A 53 -7.05 2.80 13.00
CA GLY A 53 -7.75 3.24 11.81
C GLY A 53 -7.08 2.80 10.50
N VAL A 54 -6.16 1.83 10.54
CA VAL A 54 -5.47 1.24 9.38
C VAL A 54 -6.13 -0.07 8.96
N ILE A 55 -6.24 -0.34 7.66
CA ILE A 55 -6.68 -1.64 7.15
C ILE A 55 -5.49 -2.59 7.09
N ARG A 56 -5.65 -3.79 7.64
CA ARG A 56 -4.62 -4.84 7.65
C ARG A 56 -5.22 -6.18 7.28
N ASP A 57 -4.38 -7.09 6.84
CA ASP A 57 -4.75 -8.47 6.56
C ASP A 57 -4.05 -9.44 7.51
N THR A 58 -4.47 -10.70 7.47
CA THR A 58 -3.90 -11.77 8.32
C THR A 58 -2.78 -12.56 7.62
N ARG A 59 -2.47 -12.28 6.35
CA ARG A 59 -1.48 -12.99 5.55
C ARG A 59 -0.08 -12.46 5.87
N GLY A 60 0.50 -12.97 6.96
CA GLY A 60 1.92 -12.77 7.27
C GLY A 60 2.89 -13.55 6.36
N ILE A 61 2.48 -13.93 5.14
CA ILE A 61 3.21 -14.88 4.27
C ILE A 61 3.69 -14.18 3.00
N PHE A 62 4.65 -13.25 3.14
CA PHE A 62 5.32 -12.62 2.00
C PHE A 62 6.23 -13.58 1.25
N LYS A 63 6.86 -14.55 1.94
CA LYS A 63 7.86 -15.47 1.37
C LYS A 63 7.29 -16.49 0.37
N LYS A 64 5.98 -16.71 0.35
CA LYS A 64 5.29 -17.59 -0.61
C LYS A 64 4.36 -16.83 -1.54
N TYR A 65 4.49 -15.50 -1.60
CA TYR A 65 3.65 -14.69 -2.45
C TYR A 65 3.76 -15.16 -3.91
N LYS A 66 2.61 -15.34 -4.54
CA LYS A 66 2.49 -15.64 -5.97
C LYS A 66 1.57 -14.61 -6.56
N PHE A 67 2.03 -13.98 -7.64
CA PHE A 67 1.20 -13.07 -8.40
C PHE A 67 0.05 -13.85 -9.06
N THR A 68 -1.17 -13.34 -8.93
CA THR A 68 -2.40 -13.98 -9.43
C THR A 68 -3.28 -12.98 -10.19
N GLU A 69 -4.41 -13.44 -10.74
CA GLU A 69 -5.42 -12.54 -11.29
C GLU A 69 -5.92 -11.51 -10.25
N ARG A 70 -6.02 -11.91 -8.98
CA ARG A 70 -6.39 -10.98 -7.91
C ARG A 70 -5.36 -9.88 -7.70
N SER A 71 -4.08 -10.20 -7.90
CA SER A 71 -2.99 -9.24 -7.86
C SER A 71 -3.12 -8.22 -9.00
N ASN A 72 -3.52 -8.66 -10.20
CA ASN A 72 -3.82 -7.75 -11.31
C ASN A 72 -4.98 -6.80 -10.99
N GLU A 73 -6.10 -7.32 -10.46
CA GLU A 73 -7.22 -6.48 -10.05
C GLU A 73 -6.83 -5.47 -8.96
N ALA A 74 -6.03 -5.91 -7.98
CA ALA A 74 -5.51 -5.05 -6.93
C ALA A 74 -4.65 -3.91 -7.49
N LEU A 75 -3.72 -4.23 -8.40
CA LEU A 75 -2.92 -3.23 -9.11
C LEU A 75 -3.80 -2.26 -9.88
N GLU A 76 -4.79 -2.75 -10.63
CA GLU A 76 -5.70 -1.89 -11.39
C GLU A 76 -6.40 -0.88 -10.48
N LYS A 77 -6.92 -1.29 -9.31
CA LYS A 77 -7.52 -0.37 -8.34
C LYS A 77 -6.54 0.67 -7.81
N ILE A 78 -5.29 0.28 -7.55
CA ILE A 78 -4.22 1.19 -7.11
C ILE A 78 -3.93 2.23 -8.19
N PHE A 79 -3.77 1.81 -9.45
CA PHE A 79 -3.50 2.73 -10.56
C PHE A 79 -4.70 3.63 -10.89
N LEU A 80 -5.93 3.15 -10.76
CA LEU A 80 -7.13 3.99 -10.86
C LEU A 80 -7.18 5.06 -9.75
N LEU A 81 -6.74 4.72 -8.53
CA LEU A 81 -6.59 5.69 -7.44
C LEU A 81 -5.54 6.75 -7.82
N PHE A 82 -4.36 6.35 -8.32
CA PHE A 82 -3.34 7.30 -8.76
C PHE A 82 -3.82 8.15 -9.92
N ARG A 83 -4.60 7.63 -10.86
CA ARG A 83 -5.21 8.46 -11.91
C ARG A 83 -6.14 9.54 -11.32
N LYS A 84 -6.85 9.22 -10.24
CA LYS A 84 -7.75 10.18 -9.56
C LYS A 84 -6.98 11.21 -8.72
N TYR A 85 -5.92 10.79 -8.05
CA TYR A 85 -5.05 11.63 -7.22
C TYR A 85 -3.59 11.46 -7.67
N PRO A 86 -3.20 12.05 -8.81
CA PRO A 86 -1.91 11.79 -9.43
C PRO A 86 -0.75 12.26 -8.55
N PRO A 87 0.15 11.36 -8.11
CA PRO A 87 1.37 11.77 -7.43
C PRO A 87 2.28 12.54 -8.39
N LYS A 88 3.21 13.33 -7.84
CA LYS A 88 4.30 13.91 -8.63
C LYS A 88 5.17 12.81 -9.24
N GLU A 89 5.45 11.79 -8.44
CA GLU A 89 6.04 10.53 -8.87
C GLU A 89 5.69 9.42 -7.86
N ALA A 90 5.50 8.19 -8.34
CA ALA A 90 5.31 7.01 -7.49
C ALA A 90 6.52 6.07 -7.58
N LEU A 91 7.19 5.83 -6.46
CA LEU A 91 8.34 4.94 -6.36
C LEU A 91 7.96 3.68 -5.59
N PHE A 92 7.86 2.55 -6.30
CA PHE A 92 7.53 1.26 -5.70
C PHE A 92 8.79 0.53 -5.26
N PHE A 93 8.76 0.02 -4.03
CA PHE A 93 9.85 -0.77 -3.47
C PHE A 93 9.39 -2.19 -3.17
N PHE A 94 10.11 -3.16 -3.72
CA PHE A 94 9.87 -4.58 -3.52
C PHE A 94 11.09 -5.24 -2.89
N ASP A 95 10.88 -6.25 -2.05
CA ASP A 95 11.99 -7.02 -1.49
C ASP A 95 12.56 -7.97 -2.55
N VAL A 96 13.86 -7.86 -2.80
CA VAL A 96 14.59 -8.72 -3.76
C VAL A 96 14.56 -10.20 -3.38
N GLN A 97 14.37 -10.53 -2.10
CA GLN A 97 14.31 -11.91 -1.62
C GLN A 97 13.01 -12.63 -2.01
N ILE A 98 12.00 -11.90 -2.49
CA ILE A 98 10.74 -12.49 -2.94
C ILE A 98 10.87 -12.82 -4.42
N SER A 99 10.55 -14.07 -4.75
CA SER A 99 10.62 -14.57 -6.13
C SER A 99 9.75 -13.72 -7.05
N LYS A 100 10.24 -13.50 -8.28
CA LYS A 100 9.59 -12.69 -9.32
C LYS A 100 9.36 -11.21 -8.97
N SER A 101 10.02 -10.69 -7.93
CA SER A 101 10.00 -9.25 -7.60
C SER A 101 10.46 -8.37 -8.77
N GLY A 102 11.42 -8.85 -9.58
CA GLY A 102 11.85 -8.18 -10.82
C GLY A 102 10.78 -8.15 -11.91
N GLU A 103 10.06 -9.26 -12.14
CA GLU A 103 8.92 -9.31 -13.08
C GLU A 103 7.83 -8.32 -12.64
N LEU A 104 7.54 -8.27 -11.33
CA LEU A 104 6.57 -7.32 -10.78
C LEU A 104 7.01 -5.86 -10.95
N CYS A 105 8.30 -5.55 -10.80
CA CYS A 105 8.81 -4.21 -11.09
C CYS A 105 8.59 -3.81 -12.55
N SER A 106 8.84 -4.72 -13.50
CA SER A 106 8.56 -4.47 -14.93
C SER A 106 7.08 -4.21 -15.17
N LEU A 107 6.19 -5.04 -14.61
CA LEU A 107 4.74 -4.84 -14.71
C LEU A 107 4.28 -3.49 -14.13
N ILE A 108 4.85 -3.07 -13.00
CA ILE A 108 4.56 -1.75 -12.42
C ILE A 108 4.98 -0.62 -13.37
N ARG A 109 6.16 -0.72 -13.99
CA ARG A 109 6.64 0.26 -14.97
C ARG A 109 5.73 0.34 -16.20
N GLU A 110 5.32 -0.81 -16.74
CA GLU A 110 4.36 -0.88 -17.85
C GLU A 110 3.02 -0.21 -17.48
N ASN A 111 2.53 -0.41 -16.25
CA ASN A 111 1.33 0.28 -15.79
C ASN A 111 1.55 1.78 -15.58
N LEU A 112 2.69 2.21 -15.04
CA LEU A 112 3.00 3.64 -14.94
C LEU A 112 2.94 4.32 -16.32
N GLU A 113 3.51 3.70 -17.35
CA GLU A 113 3.42 4.17 -18.74
C GLU A 113 1.98 4.15 -19.25
N LYS A 114 1.27 3.03 -19.11
CA LYS A 114 -0.13 2.87 -19.54
C LYS A 114 -1.07 3.93 -18.96
N TYR A 115 -0.87 4.30 -17.70
CA TYR A 115 -1.69 5.32 -17.02
C TYR A 115 -1.13 6.75 -17.15
N ASN A 116 -0.04 6.95 -17.89
CA ASN A 116 0.67 8.21 -18.05
C ASN A 116 1.06 8.86 -16.71
N LEU A 117 1.61 8.04 -15.81
CA LEU A 117 2.05 8.42 -14.47
C LEU A 117 3.57 8.39 -14.40
N ARG A 118 4.17 9.41 -13.77
CA ARG A 118 5.60 9.42 -13.47
C ARG A 118 5.90 8.49 -12.30
N GLY A 119 6.95 7.69 -12.41
CA GLY A 119 7.35 6.79 -11.34
C GLY A 119 8.40 5.77 -11.76
N ASP A 120 8.70 4.86 -10.85
CA ASP A 120 9.57 3.71 -11.10
C ASP A 120 9.27 2.59 -10.09
N ALA A 121 9.79 1.38 -10.35
CA ALA A 121 9.73 0.25 -9.43
C ALA A 121 11.11 -0.40 -9.28
N LYS A 122 11.52 -0.62 -8.04
CA LYS A 122 12.85 -1.14 -7.70
C LYS A 122 12.77 -2.28 -6.71
N THR A 123 13.58 -3.30 -6.95
CA THR A 123 13.90 -4.31 -5.94
C THR A 123 15.01 -3.81 -5.04
N VAL A 124 14.86 -3.94 -3.72
CA VAL A 124 15.87 -3.57 -2.72
C VAL A 124 16.09 -4.70 -1.73
N LYS A 125 17.28 -4.74 -1.11
CA LYS A 125 17.61 -5.77 -0.11
C LYS A 125 16.80 -5.62 1.19
N ASN A 126 16.41 -4.39 1.51
CA ASN A 126 15.67 -4.09 2.73
C ASN A 126 14.73 -2.90 2.46
N VAL A 127 13.45 -3.22 2.23
CA VAL A 127 12.40 -2.24 1.94
C VAL A 127 12.21 -1.31 3.14
N ASP A 128 12.06 -1.87 4.34
CA ASP A 128 11.93 -1.13 5.59
C ASP A 128 13.02 -0.07 5.77
N TYR A 129 14.27 -0.46 5.63
CA TYR A 129 15.41 0.45 5.75
C TYR A 129 15.37 1.55 4.70
N THR A 130 15.04 1.19 3.46
CA THR A 130 14.97 2.15 2.34
C THR A 130 13.89 3.20 2.59
N LEU A 131 12.68 2.77 2.94
CA LEU A 131 11.55 3.65 3.23
C LEU A 131 11.81 4.55 4.45
N LYS A 132 12.42 4.00 5.52
CA LYS A 132 12.84 4.79 6.70
C LYS A 132 13.89 5.85 6.37
N LYS A 133 14.77 5.58 5.40
CA LYS A 133 15.80 6.55 4.99
C LYS A 133 15.22 7.66 4.10
N LEU A 134 14.22 7.35 3.28
CA LEU A 134 13.62 8.32 2.37
C LEU A 134 12.79 9.39 3.08
N GLN A 135 12.06 9.02 4.14
CA GLN A 135 11.12 9.91 4.87
C GLN A 135 10.14 10.67 3.96
N MET A 136 9.85 10.10 2.80
CA MET A 136 8.82 10.60 1.89
C MET A 136 7.43 10.21 2.41
N LEU A 137 6.39 10.85 1.89
CA LEU A 137 5.04 10.33 2.04
C LEU A 137 5.02 8.88 1.54
N THR A 138 4.64 7.96 2.42
CA THR A 138 4.75 6.53 2.12
C THR A 138 3.37 5.86 2.14
N ALA A 139 3.02 5.16 1.08
CA ALA A 139 1.88 4.25 1.07
C ALA A 139 2.29 2.92 1.71
N THR A 140 1.75 2.63 2.89
CA THR A 140 1.99 1.39 3.61
C THR A 140 0.87 1.13 4.62
N ASN A 141 0.71 -0.13 4.97
CA ASN A 141 -0.19 -0.62 5.98
C ASN A 141 0.53 -1.65 6.87
N ASP A 142 1.83 -1.47 7.10
CA ASP A 142 2.62 -2.26 8.06
C ASP A 142 2.96 -1.43 9.30
N SER A 143 2.50 -1.88 10.46
CA SER A 143 2.79 -1.24 11.74
C SER A 143 4.29 -1.19 12.07
N ALA A 144 5.06 -2.16 11.58
CA ALA A 144 6.50 -2.25 11.84
C ALA A 144 7.26 -1.04 11.28
N ILE A 145 6.81 -0.51 10.15
CA ILE A 145 7.43 0.65 9.52
C ILE A 145 6.75 1.97 9.87
N ILE A 146 5.42 2.01 10.01
CA ILE A 146 4.66 3.25 10.29
C ILE A 146 5.22 4.00 11.51
N LYS A 147 5.68 3.29 12.55
CA LYS A 147 6.25 3.91 13.73
C LYS A 147 7.50 4.78 13.45
N TYR A 148 8.21 4.51 12.36
CA TYR A 148 9.43 5.23 11.94
C TYR A 148 9.22 6.27 10.83
N LEU A 149 8.04 6.30 10.22
CA LEU A 149 7.73 7.26 9.17
C LEU A 149 7.23 8.58 9.77
N GLU A 150 7.51 9.69 9.11
CA GLU A 150 6.89 10.98 9.43
C GLU A 150 5.42 11.00 9.02
N ASN A 151 5.12 10.58 7.80
CA ASN A 151 3.77 10.62 7.24
C ASN A 151 3.50 9.40 6.35
N PHE A 152 2.29 8.88 6.38
CA PHE A 152 1.89 7.75 5.55
C PHE A 152 0.45 7.87 5.04
N VAL A 153 0.13 7.14 3.98
CA VAL A 153 -1.22 6.96 3.45
C VAL A 153 -1.58 5.48 3.39
N ASP A 154 -2.87 5.18 3.52
CA ASP A 154 -3.41 3.82 3.55
C ASP A 154 -4.29 3.58 2.31
N ILE A 155 -3.65 3.20 1.22
CA ILE A 155 -4.30 2.90 -0.07
C ILE A 155 -5.33 1.78 0.08
N PRO A 156 -5.03 0.63 0.74
CA PRO A 156 -6.01 -0.43 0.92
C PRO A 156 -7.30 0.05 1.59
N LYS A 157 -7.21 0.91 2.62
CA LYS A 157 -8.39 1.50 3.27
C LYS A 157 -9.27 2.29 2.32
N TRP A 158 -8.68 3.12 1.47
CA TRP A 158 -9.44 3.90 0.50
C TRP A 158 -10.24 3.04 -0.48
N ILE A 159 -9.65 1.91 -0.88
CA ILE A 159 -10.28 0.93 -1.77
C ILE A 159 -11.39 0.20 -1.00
N TRP A 160 -11.13 -0.22 0.22
CA TRP A 160 -12.10 -0.90 1.09
C TRP A 160 -13.35 -0.06 1.36
N GLU A 161 -13.18 1.23 1.67
CA GLU A 161 -14.31 2.16 1.88
C GLU A 161 -15.20 2.27 0.65
N ARG A 162 -14.64 2.22 -0.56
CA ARG A 162 -15.41 2.28 -1.81
C ARG A 162 -16.12 0.98 -2.15
N MET A 163 -15.53 -0.16 -1.81
CA MET A 163 -16.21 -1.44 -1.99
C MET A 163 -17.49 -1.50 -1.15
N LYS A 164 -17.43 -1.01 0.10
CA LYS A 164 -18.60 -0.97 1.00
C LYS A 164 -19.74 -0.09 0.50
N LEU A 165 -19.42 1.05 -0.13
CA LEU A 165 -20.44 1.92 -0.71
C LEU A 165 -21.21 1.20 -1.82
N VAL A 166 -20.51 0.44 -2.68
CA VAL A 166 -21.16 -0.34 -3.74
C VAL A 166 -22.04 -1.46 -3.16
N THR A 167 -21.62 -2.11 -2.07
CA THR A 167 -22.42 -3.17 -1.43
C THR A 167 -23.67 -2.64 -0.73
N ASN A 168 -23.61 -1.42 -0.19
CA ASN A 168 -24.75 -0.78 0.47
C ASN A 168 -25.72 -0.09 -0.50
N SER A 169 -25.33 0.20 -1.74
CA SER A 169 -26.22 0.71 -2.79
C SER A 169 -27.02 -0.39 -3.52
N GLN A 170 -26.77 -1.67 -3.20
CA GLN A 170 -27.52 -2.83 -3.71
C GLN A 170 -28.40 -3.48 -2.62
N ARG A 171 -28.63 -2.78 -1.50
CA ARG A 171 -29.58 -3.16 -0.45
C ARG A 171 -30.65 -2.09 -0.27
#